data_AF-A0A954U4W3-F1
#
_entry.id   AF-A0A954U4W3-F1
#
_cell.length_a   1.000
_cell.length_b   1.000
_cell.length_c   1.000
_cell.angle_alpha   90.00
_cell.angle_beta   90.00
_cell.angle_gamma   90.00
#
_symmetry.space_group_name_H-M   'P 1'
#
loop_
_entity.id
_entity.type
_entity.pdbx_description
1 polymer ?
#
loop_
_entity_poly.entity_id
_entity_poly.type
_entity_poly.pdbx_seq_one_letter_code
_entity_poly.pdbx_strand_id
1 'polypeptide(L)' 'MSEVTIRLRDHGPLVVTGPVRIIDADGREFQIPSNKPGIALCRCGQTGNRPFCDGTHRDCGFDAVDEAISE' A
#
# COMPACT_ATOMS: atom_id res chain seq x y z
N MET A 1 7.57 -15.17 -15.48
CA MET A 1 6.75 -13.97 -15.24
C MET A 1 7.00 -13.53 -13.82
N SER A 2 7.41 -12.28 -13.60
CA SER A 2 7.60 -11.76 -12.25
C SER A 2 6.24 -11.62 -11.57
N GLU A 3 6.08 -12.27 -10.43
CA GLU A 3 4.84 -12.31 -9.67
C GLU A 3 4.56 -10.94 -9.02
N VAL A 4 3.30 -10.51 -9.07
CA VAL A 4 2.80 -9.36 -8.32
C VAL A 4 1.99 -9.89 -7.16
N THR A 5 2.30 -9.43 -5.95
CA THR A 5 1.58 -9.81 -4.73
C THR A 5 1.08 -8.56 -4.02
N ILE A 6 -0.13 -8.64 -3.47
CA ILE A 6 -0.69 -7.63 -2.57
C ILE A 6 -0.94 -8.32 -1.24
N ARG A 7 -0.21 -7.93 -0.21
CA ARG A 7 -0.35 -8.48 1.14
C ARG A 7 -1.11 -7.49 2.02
N LEU A 8 -2.23 -7.93 2.57
CA LEU A 8 -2.93 -7.19 3.60
C LEU A 8 -2.15 -7.35 4.92
N ARG A 9 -2.00 -6.26 5.67
CA ARG A 9 -1.46 -6.30 7.03
C ARG A 9 -2.60 -6.03 7.99
N ASP A 10 -2.67 -6.83 9.04
CA ASP A 10 -3.63 -6.64 10.12
C ASP A 10 -3.50 -5.24 10.71
N HIS A 11 -4.64 -4.55 10.83
CA HIS A 11 -4.74 -3.13 11.24
C HIS A 11 -3.80 -2.19 10.46
N GLY A 12 -3.40 -2.58 9.24
CA GLY A 12 -2.26 -1.99 8.55
C GLY A 12 -2.47 -1.74 7.05
N PRO A 13 -1.38 -1.37 6.35
CA PRO A 13 -1.42 -1.01 4.94
C PRO A 13 -1.51 -2.22 4.01
N LEU A 14 -1.73 -1.95 2.72
CA LEU A 14 -1.57 -2.93 1.64
C LEU A 14 -0.13 -2.90 1.15
N VAL A 15 0.58 -4.02 1.24
CA VAL A 15 1.97 -4.13 0.76
C VAL A 15 1.97 -4.76 -0.63
N VAL A 16 2.31 -3.95 -1.63
CA VAL A 16 2.40 -4.37 -3.03
C VAL A 16 3.86 -4.67 -3.36
N THR A 17 4.13 -5.88 -3.84
CA THR A 17 5.47 -6.34 -4.22
C THR A 17 5.44 -6.90 -5.63
N GLY A 18 6.46 -6.58 -6.43
CA GLY A 18 6.59 -7.02 -7.81
C GLY A 18 6.74 -5.86 -8.80
N PRO A 19 6.71 -6.13 -10.11
CA PRO A 19 6.87 -5.15 -11.18
C PRO A 19 5.59 -4.32 -11.38
N VAL A 20 5.30 -3.43 -10.43
CA VAL A 20 4.11 -2.56 -10.50
C VAL A 20 4.48 -1.14 -10.92
N ARG A 21 3.52 -0.42 -11.49
CA ARG A 21 3.62 1.00 -11.81
C ARG A 21 2.57 1.74 -11.00
N ILE A 22 2.92 2.90 -10.47
CA ILE A 22 1.97 3.80 -9.79
C ILE A 22 1.81 5.02 -10.67
N ILE A 23 0.58 5.25 -11.12
CA ILE A 23 0.23 6.37 -12.00
C ILE A 23 -0.80 7.21 -11.25
N ASP A 24 -0.56 8.52 -11.14
CA ASP A 24 -1.49 9.45 -10.51
C ASP A 24 -2.65 9.85 -11.46
N ALA A 25 -3.58 10.65 -10.96
CA ALA A 25 -4.73 11.11 -11.73
C ALA A 25 -4.34 12.00 -12.93
N ASP A 26 -3.17 12.64 -12.89
CA ASP A 26 -2.64 13.47 -13.98
C ASP A 26 -1.83 12.63 -15.00
N GLY A 27 -1.73 11.32 -14.78
CA GLY A 27 -0.94 10.41 -15.62
C GLY A 27 0.56 10.40 -15.32
N ARG A 28 1.02 11.05 -14.24
CA ARG A 28 2.44 11.01 -13.85
C ARG A 28 2.76 9.70 -13.18
N GLU A 29 3.91 9.13 -13.55
CA GLU A 29 4.39 7.89 -12.97
C GLU A 29 5.29 8.17 -11.77
N PHE A 30 4.95 7.55 -10.63
CA PHE A 30 5.80 7.57 -9.45
C PHE A 30 6.93 6.54 -9.60
N GLN A 31 8.17 7.02 -9.49
CA GLN A 31 9.35 6.16 -9.55
C GLN A 31 9.53 5.40 -8.24
N ILE A 32 9.38 4.08 -8.30
CA ILE A 32 9.60 3.20 -7.16
C ILE A 32 11.12 3.09 -6.94
N PRO A 33 11.63 3.43 -5.75
CA PRO A 33 13.05 3.29 -5.45
C PRO A 33 13.51 1.83 -5.65
N SER A 34 14.57 1.63 -6.41
CA SER A 34 15.12 0.29 -6.75
C SER A 34 15.59 -0.51 -5.53
N ASN A 35 15.81 0.16 -4.40
CA ASN A 35 16.21 -0.45 -3.14
C ASN A 35 15.04 -1.00 -2.30
N LYS A 36 13.79 -0.84 -2.74
CA LYS A 36 12.62 -1.33 -2.01
C LYS A 36 11.97 -2.51 -2.74
N PRO A 37 11.77 -3.66 -2.06
CA PRO A 37 11.13 -4.83 -2.66
C PRO A 37 9.60 -4.66 -2.83
N GLY A 38 9.03 -3.56 -2.33
CA GLY A 38 7.60 -3.31 -2.39
C GLY A 38 7.23 -1.97 -1.78
N ILE A 39 5.94 -1.66 -1.87
CA ILE A 39 5.35 -0.37 -1.52
C ILE A 39 4.20 -0.62 -0.55
N ALA A 40 4.16 0.13 0.53
CA ALA A 40 3.03 0.13 1.44
C ALA A 40 2.06 1.24 1.05
N LEU A 41 0.86 0.88 0.60
CA LEU A 41 -0.24 1.79 0.31
C LEU A 41 -1.12 1.95 1.55
N CYS A 42 -1.51 3.19 1.82
CA CYS A 42 -2.37 3.51 2.95
C CYS A 42 -3.74 2.86 2.77
N ARG A 43 -4.20 2.16 3.80
CA ARG A 43 -5.55 1.60 3.90
C ARG A 43 -6.44 2.38 4.88
N CYS A 44 -5.84 3.08 5.86
CA CYS A 44 -6.57 3.80 6.91
C CYS A 44 -7.11 5.17 6.51
N GLY A 45 -6.66 5.74 5.38
CA GLY A 45 -7.10 7.06 4.90
C GLY A 45 -6.51 8.28 5.63
N GLN A 46 -5.79 8.09 6.74
CA GLN A 46 -5.29 9.17 7.60
C GLN A 46 -3.82 9.55 7.35
N THR A 47 -3.15 8.93 6.38
CA THR A 47 -1.74 9.25 6.09
C THR A 47 -1.55 10.71 5.65
N GLY A 48 -0.47 11.33 6.11
CA GLY A 48 0.02 12.60 5.60
C GLY A 48 0.74 12.47 4.25
N ASN A 49 1.18 11.26 3.89
CA ASN A 49 2.00 10.97 2.70
C ASN A 49 1.22 10.18 1.63
N ARG A 50 0.01 10.62 1.29
CA ARG A 50 -0.87 9.92 0.33
C ARG A 50 -0.17 9.69 -1.01
N PRO A 51 -0.36 8.51 -1.65
CA PRO A 51 -1.17 7.36 -1.24
C PRO A 51 -0.41 6.34 -0.35
N PHE A 52 0.80 6.66 0.10
CA PHE A 52 1.68 5.72 0.81
C PHE A 52 1.38 5.67 2.30
N CYS A 53 1.73 4.56 2.94
CA CYS A 53 1.65 4.44 4.39
C CYS A 53 2.88 5.07 5.06
N ASP A 54 2.64 5.93 6.05
CA ASP A 54 3.64 6.58 6.91
C ASP A 54 3.64 6.06 8.36
N GLY A 55 2.67 5.21 8.72
CA GLY A 55 2.52 4.64 10.06
C GLY A 55 1.31 5.15 10.83
N THR A 56 0.60 6.19 10.34
CA THR A 56 -0.54 6.80 11.04
C THR A 56 -1.67 5.82 11.37
N HIS A 57 -1.77 4.67 10.68
CA HIS A 57 -2.74 3.61 11.03
C HIS A 57 -2.63 3.14 12.49
N ARG A 58 -1.44 3.19 13.09
CA ARG A 58 -1.20 2.82 14.49
C ARG A 58 -1.76 3.85 15.46
N ASP A 59 -1.65 5.13 15.11
CA ASP A 59 -2.04 6.24 15.96
C ASP A 59 -3.53 6.57 15.84
N CYS A 60 -4.13 6.35 14.66
CA CYS A 60 -5.54 6.63 14.42
C CYS A 60 -6.49 5.47 14.81
N GLY A 61 -5.96 4.39 15.41
CA GLY A 61 -6.76 3.24 15.84
C GLY A 61 -7.44 2.53 14.67
N PHE A 62 -6.75 2.37 13.54
CA PHE A 62 -7.34 1.76 12.35
C PHE A 62 -7.69 0.28 12.61
N ASP A 63 -8.99 -0.04 12.54
CA ASP A 63 -9.51 -1.38 12.73
C ASP A 63 -9.90 -2.02 11.39
N ALA A 64 -9.11 -3.01 10.94
CA ALA A 64 -9.39 -3.79 9.74
C ALA A 64 -8.56 -5.08 9.73
N VAL A 65 -9.24 -6.21 9.55
CA VAL A 65 -8.61 -7.53 9.42
C VAL A 65 -7.76 -7.64 8.15
N ASP A 66 -6.88 -8.65 8.11
CA ASP A 66 -6.03 -9.00 6.96
C ASP A 66 -6.68 -10.01 6.00
N GLU A 67 -7.91 -10.43 6.28
CA GLU A 67 -8.67 -11.38 5.49
C GLU A 67 -9.29 -10.71 4.27
N ALA A 68 -9.05 -11.29 3.09
CA ALA A 68 -9.78 -10.96 1.88
C ALA A 68 -11.03 -11.84 1.81
N ILE A 69 -12.20 -11.23 1.98
CA ILE A 69 -13.48 -11.92 1.83
C ILE A 69 -13.81 -11.98 0.34
N SER A 70 -13.85 -13.19 -0.23
CA SER A 70 -14.46 -13.43 -1.53
C SER A 70 -15.98 -13.39 -1.37
N GLU A 71 -16.68 -12.76 -2.33
CA GLU A 71 -18.14 -12.87 -2.46
C GLU A 71 -18.63 -14.33 -2.48
#